data_AF-A0A4R4G6D8-F1
#
_entry.id   AF-A0A4R4G6D8-F1
#
_cell.length_a   1.000
_cell.length_b   1.000
_cell.length_c   1.000
_cell.angle_alpha   90.00
_cell.angle_beta   90.00
_cell.angle_gamma   90.00
#
_symmetry.space_group_name_H-M   'P 1'
#
loop_
_entity.id
_entity.type
_entity.pdbx_description
1 polymer ?
#
loop_
_entity_poly.entity_id
_entity_poly.type
_entity_poly.pdbx_seq_one_letter_code
_entity_poly.pdbx_strand_id
1 'polypeptide(L)'
;MKKFNLFKEIIIVERAELLRAASSQKKFAISHTGEIVYEPFPPTLISVFEGSIPPLPALSSTTSRPIASMLGDLYRIVEDDDRILIKAAGAWQQIIGWNRPRSLYDDTSGDGIDRFADKELETIGWHATEFSITYRDIVEHLEAATEGIVLCIEQEDPYRFSGLGFPADIAQTRQAGFAYCAGTIEKKLLEDPDYASLSDDEEEALAYFKERAGNAPE
;
A
#
# COMPACT_ATOMS: atom_id res chain seq x y z
N MET A 1 3.48 -9.63 4.89
CA MET A 1 3.55 -8.68 3.76
C MET A 1 5.00 -8.34 3.48
N LYS A 2 5.35 -8.21 2.19
CA LYS A 2 6.70 -7.90 1.75
C LYS A 2 6.87 -6.39 1.59
N LYS A 3 7.91 -5.81 2.18
CA LYS A 3 8.30 -4.41 1.93
C LYS A 3 8.80 -4.24 0.49
N PHE A 4 8.21 -3.31 -0.23
CA PHE A 4 8.68 -2.81 -1.52
C PHE A 4 9.23 -1.39 -1.29
N ASN A 5 10.51 -1.31 -0.94
CA ASN A 5 11.15 -0.05 -0.58
C ASN A 5 11.72 0.64 -1.83
N LEU A 6 11.10 1.75 -2.25
CA LEU A 6 11.47 2.48 -3.48
C LEU A 6 12.95 2.90 -3.55
N PHE A 7 13.63 3.07 -2.41
CA PHE A 7 15.06 3.35 -2.38
C PHE A 7 15.92 2.14 -2.78
N LYS A 8 15.47 0.93 -2.40
CA LYS A 8 16.18 -0.33 -2.64
C LYS A 8 15.79 -0.98 -3.98
N GLU A 9 14.53 -0.83 -4.40
CA GLU A 9 13.98 -1.54 -5.57
C GLU A 9 14.46 -0.99 -6.92
N ILE A 10 14.63 -1.88 -7.91
CA ILE A 10 14.80 -1.56 -9.33
C ILE A 10 13.65 -2.25 -10.07
N ILE A 11 12.82 -1.47 -10.75
CA ILE A 11 11.71 -2.00 -11.52
C ILE A 11 12.21 -2.35 -12.92
N ILE A 12 11.96 -3.58 -13.35
CA ILE A 12 12.40 -4.09 -14.66
C ILE A 12 11.18 -4.10 -15.57
N VAL A 13 11.25 -3.39 -16.69
CA VAL A 13 10.17 -3.29 -17.69
C VAL A 13 10.66 -3.80 -19.03
N GLU A 14 9.80 -4.49 -19.77
CA GLU A 14 10.09 -4.91 -21.16
C GLU A 14 10.16 -3.66 -22.06
N ARG A 15 11.26 -3.53 -22.80
CA ARG A 15 11.55 -2.33 -23.59
C ARG A 15 10.49 -2.08 -24.66
N ALA A 16 10.05 -3.12 -25.36
CA ALA A 16 9.06 -2.97 -26.41
C ALA A 16 7.67 -2.61 -25.86
N GLU A 17 7.26 -3.16 -24.71
CA GLU A 17 6.02 -2.76 -24.02
C GLU A 17 6.04 -1.28 -23.62
N LEU A 18 7.14 -0.81 -23.01
CA LEU A 18 7.25 0.61 -22.63
C LEU A 18 7.18 1.53 -23.86
N LEU A 19 7.87 1.18 -24.94
CA LEU A 19 7.84 1.95 -26.18
C LEU A 19 6.47 1.92 -26.87
N ARG A 20 5.75 0.80 -26.80
CA ARG A 20 4.35 0.68 -27.24
C ARG A 20 3.45 1.63 -26.45
N ALA A 21 3.56 1.60 -25.12
CA ALA A 21 2.80 2.48 -24.23
C ALA A 21 3.09 3.96 -24.50
N ALA A 22 4.37 4.32 -24.61
CA ALA A 22 4.79 5.68 -24.92
C ALA A 22 4.22 6.20 -26.25
N SER A 23 4.16 5.34 -27.26
CA SER A 23 3.67 5.70 -28.59
C SER A 23 2.14 5.72 -28.67
N SER A 24 1.44 5.08 -27.73
CA SER A 24 -0.01 4.92 -27.76
C SER A 24 -0.80 6.21 -27.52
N GLN A 25 -0.17 7.23 -26.91
CA GLN A 25 -0.80 8.45 -26.40
C GLN A 25 -1.89 8.21 -25.34
N LYS A 26 -2.11 6.96 -24.94
CA LYS A 26 -3.04 6.59 -23.86
C LYS A 26 -2.36 6.79 -22.52
N LYS A 27 -3.18 7.01 -21.50
CA LYS A 27 -2.71 6.94 -20.12
C LYS A 27 -2.44 5.49 -19.75
N PHE A 28 -1.28 5.24 -19.16
CA PHE A 28 -0.83 3.94 -18.71
C PHE A 28 -0.16 4.06 -17.34
N ALA A 29 0.00 2.92 -16.69
CA ALA A 29 0.74 2.75 -15.47
C ALA A 29 1.87 1.74 -15.69
N ILE A 30 2.94 1.90 -14.92
CA ILE A 30 3.95 0.86 -14.71
C ILE A 30 3.68 0.31 -13.32
N SER A 31 3.41 -0.99 -13.19
CA SER A 31 3.19 -1.62 -11.88
C SER A 31 4.51 -1.75 -11.11
N HIS A 32 4.43 -2.04 -9.81
CA HIS A 32 5.60 -2.38 -8.98
C HIS A 32 6.36 -3.62 -9.48
N THR A 33 5.72 -4.50 -10.26
CA THR A 33 6.34 -5.66 -10.91
C THR A 33 6.89 -5.36 -12.31
N GLY A 34 6.68 -4.14 -12.83
CA GLY A 34 7.16 -3.71 -14.14
C GLY A 34 6.21 -3.99 -15.30
N GLU A 35 4.96 -4.35 -15.02
CA GLU A 35 3.93 -4.57 -16.03
C GLU A 35 3.33 -3.24 -16.50
N ILE A 36 3.01 -3.15 -17.79
CA ILE A 36 2.30 -2.01 -18.36
C ILE A 36 0.80 -2.25 -18.28
N VAL A 37 0.08 -1.35 -17.61
CA VAL A 37 -1.38 -1.41 -17.42
C VAL A 37 -2.01 -0.16 -18.01
N TYR A 38 -3.09 -0.29 -18.79
CA TYR A 38 -3.83 0.86 -19.33
C TYR A 38 -5.09 1.14 -18.50
N GLU A 39 -5.62 2.36 -18.60
CA GLU A 39 -6.90 2.67 -17.95
C GLU A 39 -8.06 1.82 -18.52
N PRO A 40 -9.06 1.45 -17.68
CA PRO A 40 -9.18 1.77 -16.25
C PRO A 40 -8.26 0.92 -15.37
N PHE A 41 -7.61 1.56 -14.39
CA PHE A 41 -6.68 0.86 -13.50
C PHE A 41 -7.42 -0.01 -12.47
N PRO A 42 -6.96 -1.26 -12.23
CA PRO A 42 -7.58 -2.11 -11.24
C PRO A 42 -7.37 -1.55 -9.83
N PRO A 43 -8.32 -1.77 -8.89
CA PRO A 43 -8.21 -1.27 -7.51
C PRO A 43 -7.02 -1.89 -6.77
N THR A 44 -6.52 -3.04 -7.21
CA THR A 44 -5.34 -3.73 -6.66
C THR A 44 -4.02 -3.25 -7.27
N LEU A 45 -4.04 -2.29 -8.20
CA LEU A 45 -2.83 -1.82 -8.86
C LEU A 45 -1.93 -1.06 -7.89
N ILE A 46 -0.69 -1.51 -7.78
CA ILE A 46 0.40 -0.77 -7.16
C ILE A 46 1.27 -0.20 -8.29
N SER A 47 1.15 1.10 -8.54
CA SER A 47 1.80 1.81 -9.64
C SER A 47 3.10 2.49 -9.20
N VAL A 48 4.18 2.35 -9.97
CA VAL A 48 5.40 3.17 -9.80
C VAL A 48 5.48 4.33 -10.79
N PHE A 49 4.56 4.38 -11.76
CA PHE A 49 4.33 5.48 -12.69
C PHE A 49 2.86 5.47 -13.11
N GLU A 50 2.22 6.63 -13.23
CA GLU A 50 0.96 6.80 -13.96
C GLU A 50 1.00 8.06 -14.81
N GLY A 51 0.67 7.95 -16.08
CA GLY A 51 0.64 9.11 -16.97
C GLY A 51 0.52 8.74 -18.43
N SER A 52 0.65 9.75 -19.28
CA SER A 52 0.82 9.59 -20.71
C SER A 52 2.10 10.29 -21.14
N ILE A 53 2.73 9.79 -22.20
CA ILE A 53 3.90 10.42 -22.78
C ILE A 53 3.41 11.30 -23.93
N PRO A 54 3.49 12.64 -23.80
CA PRO A 54 2.99 13.52 -24.84
C PRO A 54 3.82 13.37 -26.12
N PRO A 55 3.19 13.51 -27.31
CA PRO A 55 3.90 13.44 -28.57
C PRO A 55 4.98 14.51 -28.65
N LEU A 56 6.00 14.27 -29.49
CA LEU A 56 7.00 15.28 -29.78
C LEU A 56 6.33 16.52 -30.41
N PRO A 57 6.76 17.75 -30.08
CA PRO A 57 6.26 18.95 -30.72
C PRO A 57 6.45 18.87 -32.24
N ALA A 58 5.46 19.32 -33.02
CA ALA A 58 5.49 19.24 -34.48
C ALA A 58 6.69 19.95 -35.15
N LEU A 59 7.32 20.88 -34.44
CA LEU A 59 8.50 21.64 -34.89
C LEU A 59 9.82 21.15 -34.27
N SER A 60 9.80 20.02 -33.56
CA SER A 60 11.00 19.41 -32.98
C SER A 60 11.88 18.83 -34.09
N SER A 61 13.17 19.18 -34.09
CA SER A 61 14.18 18.48 -34.89
C SER A 61 14.52 17.10 -34.34
N THR A 62 14.10 16.81 -33.11
CA THR A 62 14.25 15.50 -32.45
C THR A 62 13.18 14.55 -32.99
N THR A 63 13.61 13.42 -33.57
CA THR A 63 12.73 12.40 -34.17
C THR A 63 12.24 11.35 -33.18
N SER A 64 12.89 11.24 -32.01
CA SER A 64 12.50 10.35 -30.92
C SER A 64 12.88 10.95 -29.56
N ARG A 65 12.06 10.71 -28.53
CA ARG A 65 12.38 11.12 -27.16
C ARG A 65 13.31 10.05 -26.55
N PRO A 66 14.44 10.43 -25.92
CA PRO A 66 15.25 9.48 -25.17
C PRO A 66 14.41 8.78 -24.09
N ILE A 67 14.51 7.46 -23.96
CA ILE A 67 13.74 6.68 -22.96
C ILE A 67 13.96 7.25 -21.55
N ALA A 68 15.19 7.67 -21.25
CA ALA A 68 15.57 8.31 -19.99
C ALA A 68 14.74 9.56 -19.62
N SER A 69 14.12 10.22 -20.60
CA SER A 69 13.30 11.42 -20.39
C SER A 69 11.79 11.17 -20.49
N MET A 70 11.37 9.92 -20.74
CA MET A 70 9.96 9.59 -20.96
C MET A 70 9.12 9.69 -19.69
N LEU A 71 9.66 9.27 -18.54
CA LEU A 71 8.94 9.25 -17.25
C LEU A 71 9.13 10.53 -16.43
N GLY A 72 10.04 11.41 -16.86
CA GLY A 72 10.40 12.66 -16.18
C GLY A 72 11.66 12.56 -15.31
N ASP A 73 12.17 13.72 -14.87
CA ASP A 73 13.50 13.87 -14.26
C ASP A 73 13.65 13.21 -12.88
N LEU A 74 12.53 12.82 -12.27
CA LEU A 74 12.51 12.12 -10.97
C LEU A 74 12.84 10.62 -11.09
N TYR A 75 12.87 10.08 -12.30
CA TYR A 75 13.19 8.69 -12.58
C TYR A 75 14.62 8.58 -13.12
N ARG A 76 15.36 7.59 -12.62
CA ARG A 76 16.64 7.19 -13.23
C ARG A 76 16.41 5.92 -14.03
N ILE A 77 16.76 5.95 -15.31
CA ILE A 77 16.49 4.88 -16.25
C ILE A 77 17.81 4.40 -16.85
N VAL A 78 17.98 3.08 -16.90
CA VAL A 78 19.09 2.41 -17.58
C VAL A 78 18.51 1.47 -18.62
N GLU A 79 18.98 1.57 -19.87
CA GLU A 79 18.65 0.63 -20.93
C GLU A 79 19.60 -0.58 -20.84
N ASP A 80 19.04 -1.79 -20.84
CA ASP A 80 19.75 -3.08 -20.73
C ASP A 80 19.16 -4.07 -21.75
N ASP A 81 19.67 -4.04 -22.98
CA ASP A 81 19.19 -4.80 -24.14
C ASP A 81 17.66 -4.70 -24.37
N ASP A 82 16.92 -5.75 -24.04
CA ASP A 82 15.47 -5.87 -24.17
C ASP A 82 14.72 -5.38 -22.92
N ARG A 83 15.44 -4.93 -21.90
CA ARG A 83 14.91 -4.49 -20.60
C ARG A 83 15.24 -3.03 -20.33
N ILE A 84 14.38 -2.42 -19.54
CA ILE A 84 14.56 -1.09 -18.98
C ILE A 84 14.56 -1.20 -17.46
N LEU A 85 15.63 -0.73 -16.83
CA LEU A 85 15.79 -0.71 -15.39
C LEU A 85 15.42 0.68 -14.87
N ILE A 86 14.43 0.75 -13.98
CA ILE A 86 13.86 2.00 -13.48
C ILE A 86 14.13 2.11 -11.98
N LYS A 87 14.79 3.19 -11.58
CA LYS A 87 14.88 3.67 -10.20
C LYS A 87 13.89 4.81 -10.01
N ALA A 88 12.82 4.54 -9.25
CA ALA A 88 11.67 5.44 -9.07
C ALA A 88 11.67 6.24 -7.75
N ALA A 89 12.70 6.05 -6.91
CA ALA A 89 12.87 6.73 -5.61
C ALA A 89 12.62 8.24 -5.62
N GLY A 90 13.07 8.95 -6.67
CA GLY A 90 12.90 10.39 -6.79
C GLY A 90 11.45 10.83 -6.95
N ALA A 91 10.59 9.95 -7.46
CA ALA A 91 9.18 10.22 -7.72
C ALA A 91 8.25 9.78 -6.58
N TRP A 92 8.79 9.44 -5.40
CA TRP A 92 8.04 8.80 -4.31
C TRP A 92 6.75 9.55 -3.92
N GLN A 93 6.73 10.89 -3.91
CA GLN A 93 5.53 11.66 -3.58
C GLN A 93 4.39 11.43 -4.58
N GLN A 94 4.71 11.34 -5.88
CA GLN A 94 3.73 11.06 -6.93
C GLN A 94 3.22 9.63 -6.81
N ILE A 95 4.15 8.70 -6.55
CA ILE A 95 3.84 7.27 -6.35
C ILE A 95 2.90 7.07 -5.17
N ILE A 96 3.15 7.70 -4.02
CA ILE A 96 2.22 7.68 -2.89
C ILE A 96 0.87 8.29 -3.29
N GLY A 97 0.87 9.42 -3.99
CA GLY A 97 -0.35 10.08 -4.44
C GLY A 97 -1.24 9.20 -5.33
N TRP A 98 -0.66 8.44 -6.26
CA TRP A 98 -1.41 7.52 -7.12
C TRP A 98 -1.97 6.33 -6.34
N ASN A 99 -1.21 5.79 -5.39
CA ASN A 99 -1.55 4.53 -4.73
C ASN A 99 -2.37 4.68 -3.45
N ARG A 100 -2.36 5.85 -2.79
CA ARG A 100 -3.15 6.12 -1.58
C ARG A 100 -4.65 5.79 -1.72
N PRO A 101 -5.33 6.12 -2.83
CA PRO A 101 -6.74 5.74 -2.99
C PRO A 101 -7.00 4.23 -3.09
N ARG A 102 -5.95 3.43 -3.29
CA ARG A 102 -5.99 1.98 -3.49
C ARG A 102 -5.40 1.18 -2.32
N SER A 103 -4.79 1.86 -1.35
CA SER A 103 -4.18 1.22 -0.19
C SER A 103 -5.22 0.90 0.88
N LEU A 104 -4.99 -0.17 1.65
CA LEU A 104 -5.78 -0.52 2.81
C LEU A 104 -5.58 0.49 3.95
N TYR A 105 -4.34 0.92 4.19
CA TYR A 105 -4.00 1.92 5.19
C TYR A 105 -2.88 2.83 4.69
N ASP A 106 -2.79 4.02 5.28
CA ASP A 106 -1.80 5.05 4.98
C ASP A 106 -0.99 5.35 6.25
N ASP A 107 0.29 4.98 6.26
CA ASP A 107 1.29 5.30 7.29
C ASP A 107 2.32 6.30 6.74
N THR A 108 1.87 7.27 5.97
CA THR A 108 2.71 8.34 5.42
C THR A 108 2.69 9.61 6.27
N SER A 109 1.77 9.70 7.22
CA SER A 109 1.62 10.82 8.15
C SER A 109 2.59 10.70 9.33
N GLY A 110 2.93 11.84 9.95
CA GLY A 110 3.72 11.83 11.19
C GLY A 110 2.92 11.34 12.41
N ASP A 111 1.59 11.38 12.32
CA ASP A 111 0.65 11.01 13.39
C ASP A 111 0.35 9.49 13.38
N GLY A 112 0.87 8.77 12.38
CA GLY A 112 0.68 7.33 12.21
C GLY A 112 -0.55 6.99 11.39
N ILE A 113 -1.16 5.85 11.73
CA ILE A 113 -2.27 5.24 11.00
C ILE A 113 -3.57 5.63 11.67
N ASP A 114 -4.44 6.31 10.92
CA ASP A 114 -5.68 6.90 11.44
C ASP A 114 -6.91 6.03 11.15
N ARG A 115 -6.89 5.24 10.06
CA ARG A 115 -8.02 4.38 9.65
C ARG A 115 -7.64 3.35 8.60
N PHE A 116 -8.50 2.35 8.44
CA PHE A 116 -8.54 1.43 7.30
C PHE A 116 -9.52 1.92 6.22
N ALA A 117 -9.15 1.70 4.96
CA ALA A 117 -10.03 1.93 3.81
C ALA A 117 -11.12 0.87 3.69
N ASP A 118 -10.88 -0.33 4.23
CA ASP A 118 -11.85 -1.39 4.31
C ASP A 118 -12.79 -1.18 5.50
N LYS A 119 -14.10 -1.10 5.23
CA LYS A 119 -15.10 -0.78 6.25
C LYS A 119 -15.16 -1.79 7.39
N GLU A 120 -14.99 -3.07 7.08
CA GLU A 120 -15.09 -4.11 8.10
C GLU A 120 -13.86 -4.13 8.99
N LEU A 121 -12.67 -4.05 8.39
CA LEU A 121 -11.44 -3.91 9.17
C LEU A 121 -11.43 -2.60 9.98
N GLU A 122 -12.02 -1.53 9.46
CA GLU A 122 -12.21 -0.28 10.20
C GLU A 122 -13.12 -0.46 11.42
N THR A 123 -14.25 -1.16 11.27
CA THR A 123 -15.12 -1.49 12.41
C THR A 123 -14.41 -2.36 13.45
N ILE A 124 -13.59 -3.33 13.00
CA ILE A 124 -12.75 -4.13 13.91
C ILE A 124 -11.79 -3.21 14.67
N GLY A 125 -11.11 -2.30 13.98
CA GLY A 125 -10.18 -1.34 14.57
C GLY A 125 -10.86 -0.44 15.60
N TRP A 126 -12.01 0.14 15.25
CA TRP A 126 -12.78 1.02 16.12
C TRP A 126 -13.20 0.35 17.44
N HIS A 127 -13.70 -0.89 17.40
CA HIS A 127 -14.01 -1.60 18.65
C HIS A 127 -12.75 -2.03 19.41
N ALA A 128 -11.64 -2.29 18.71
CA ALA A 128 -10.39 -2.68 19.35
C ALA A 128 -9.73 -1.52 20.13
N THR A 129 -9.96 -0.25 19.72
CA THR A 129 -9.41 0.91 20.42
C THR A 129 -9.96 1.08 21.84
N GLU A 130 -11.17 0.60 22.13
CA GLU A 130 -11.71 0.57 23.51
C GLU A 130 -10.86 -0.29 24.45
N PHE A 131 -10.18 -1.30 23.90
CA PHE A 131 -9.24 -2.14 24.63
C PHE A 131 -7.78 -1.68 24.47
N SER A 132 -7.55 -0.41 24.15
CA SER A 132 -6.21 0.16 23.93
C SER A 132 -5.36 -0.62 22.92
N ILE A 133 -5.98 -1.18 21.89
CA ILE A 133 -5.29 -1.78 20.74
C ILE A 133 -5.28 -0.71 19.64
N THR A 134 -4.10 -0.25 19.25
CA THR A 134 -3.97 0.82 18.27
C THR A 134 -4.03 0.29 16.84
N TYR A 135 -4.37 1.14 15.87
CA TYR A 135 -4.28 0.80 14.44
C TYR A 135 -2.87 0.34 14.04
N ARG A 136 -1.82 0.87 14.69
CA ARG A 136 -0.45 0.41 14.47
C ARG A 136 -0.24 -1.02 14.93
N ASP A 137 -0.73 -1.39 16.11
CA ASP A 137 -0.63 -2.77 16.61
C ASP A 137 -1.30 -3.76 15.64
N ILE A 138 -2.47 -3.37 15.10
CA ILE A 138 -3.20 -4.17 14.11
C ILE A 138 -2.39 -4.27 12.82
N VAL A 139 -1.89 -3.17 12.29
CA VAL A 139 -1.10 -3.16 11.05
C VAL A 139 0.18 -3.96 11.17
N GLU A 140 0.92 -3.81 12.27
CA GLU A 140 2.14 -4.61 12.51
C GLU A 140 1.82 -6.11 12.53
N HIS A 141 0.70 -6.50 13.14
CA HIS A 141 0.24 -7.88 13.09
C HIS A 141 -0.12 -8.33 11.67
N LEU A 142 -0.90 -7.53 10.93
CA LEU A 142 -1.32 -7.86 9.56
C LEU A 142 -0.13 -7.95 8.61
N GLU A 143 0.83 -7.04 8.72
CA GLU A 143 2.08 -7.07 7.96
C GLU A 143 2.89 -8.33 8.27
N ALA A 144 2.83 -8.89 9.47
CA ALA A 144 3.50 -10.14 9.81
C ALA A 144 2.70 -11.39 9.36
N ALA A 145 1.36 -11.34 9.42
CA ALA A 145 0.50 -12.52 9.31
C ALA A 145 -0.11 -12.76 7.90
N THR A 146 -0.09 -11.76 7.02
CA THR A 146 -0.80 -11.82 5.73
C THR A 146 0.11 -11.60 4.54
N GLU A 147 -0.28 -12.14 3.38
CA GLU A 147 0.39 -11.86 2.11
C GLU A 147 0.00 -10.49 1.57
N GLY A 148 0.94 -9.81 0.90
CA GLY A 148 0.72 -8.46 0.40
C GLY A 148 2.01 -7.66 0.26
N ILE A 149 1.86 -6.40 -0.11
CA ILE A 149 2.95 -5.47 -0.35
C ILE A 149 2.81 -4.25 0.57
N VAL A 150 3.91 -3.85 1.19
CA VAL A 150 4.05 -2.54 1.84
C VAL A 150 4.89 -1.66 0.93
N LEU A 151 4.23 -0.80 0.14
CA LEU A 151 4.90 0.17 -0.71
C LEU A 151 5.42 1.30 0.17
N CYS A 152 6.74 1.43 0.28
CA CYS A 152 7.34 2.35 1.24
C CYS A 152 8.58 3.07 0.73
N ILE A 153 8.92 4.14 1.44
CA ILE A 153 10.30 4.63 1.56
C ILE A 153 10.76 4.34 2.98
N GLU A 154 11.90 3.67 3.11
CA GLU A 154 12.49 3.35 4.40
C GLU A 154 13.99 3.59 4.36
N GLN A 155 14.50 4.37 5.30
CA GLN A 155 15.91 4.68 5.51
C GLN A 155 16.25 4.48 6.99
N GLU A 156 17.43 3.94 7.28
CA GLU A 156 17.85 3.58 8.64
C GLU A 156 18.50 4.74 9.41
N ASP A 157 19.19 5.67 8.72
CA ASP A 157 19.92 6.76 9.37
C ASP A 157 19.76 8.12 8.61
N PRO A 158 19.07 9.12 9.20
CA PRO A 158 18.17 8.97 10.36
C PRO A 158 16.98 8.06 10.00
N TYR A 159 16.42 7.35 10.99
CA TYR A 159 15.29 6.46 10.73
C TYR A 159 14.11 7.25 10.16
N ARG A 160 13.65 6.83 9.00
CA ARG A 160 12.47 7.39 8.34
C ARG A 160 11.71 6.27 7.67
N PHE A 161 10.43 6.19 7.97
CA PHE A 161 9.48 5.31 7.31
C PHE A 161 8.28 6.11 6.82
N SER A 162 7.78 5.73 5.66
CA SER A 162 6.52 6.22 5.12
C SER A 162 5.99 5.15 4.16
N GLY A 163 4.80 4.64 4.40
CA GLY A 163 4.32 3.45 3.71
C GLY A 163 2.82 3.38 3.49
N LEU A 164 2.43 2.57 2.52
CA LEU A 164 1.07 2.21 2.17
C LEU A 164 0.94 0.69 2.12
N GLY A 165 -0.09 0.13 2.74
CA GLY A 165 -0.33 -1.31 2.78
C GLY A 165 -1.30 -1.80 1.70
N PHE A 166 -0.94 -2.93 1.06
CA PHE A 166 -1.73 -3.59 0.02
C PHE A 166 -1.83 -5.09 0.33
N PRO A 167 -2.87 -5.55 1.03
CA PRO A 167 -3.10 -6.98 1.22
C PRO A 167 -3.37 -7.67 -0.11
N ALA A 168 -2.91 -8.91 -0.25
CA ALA A 168 -3.23 -9.74 -1.41
C ALA A 168 -4.67 -10.28 -1.38
N ASP A 169 -5.20 -10.52 -0.17
CA ASP A 169 -6.55 -11.01 0.07
C ASP A 169 -7.18 -10.27 1.25
N ILE A 170 -8.24 -9.49 0.97
CA ILE A 170 -8.90 -8.68 2.00
C ILE A 170 -9.70 -9.54 3.00
N ALA A 171 -10.27 -10.66 2.56
CA ALA A 171 -11.03 -11.57 3.44
C ALA A 171 -10.10 -12.19 4.48
N GLN A 172 -8.97 -12.75 4.02
CA GLN A 172 -7.93 -13.28 4.90
C GLN A 172 -7.41 -12.19 5.86
N THR A 173 -7.24 -10.97 5.37
CA THR A 173 -6.75 -9.84 6.17
C THR A 173 -7.73 -9.46 7.28
N ARG A 174 -9.04 -9.42 6.99
CA ARG A 174 -10.09 -9.18 8.00
C ARG A 174 -10.09 -10.27 9.06
N GLN A 175 -9.99 -11.53 8.66
CA GLN A 175 -9.94 -12.67 9.59
C GLN A 175 -8.72 -12.59 10.51
N ALA A 176 -7.54 -12.27 9.96
CA ALA A 176 -6.32 -12.09 10.75
C ALA A 176 -6.45 -10.92 11.74
N GLY A 177 -6.96 -9.77 11.29
CA GLY A 177 -7.18 -8.61 12.14
C GLY A 177 -8.18 -8.88 13.27
N PHE A 178 -9.30 -9.54 12.95
CA PHE A 178 -10.30 -9.94 13.94
C PHE A 178 -9.72 -10.90 14.98
N ALA A 179 -9.03 -11.95 14.54
CA ALA A 179 -8.46 -12.96 15.43
C ALA A 179 -7.40 -12.36 16.37
N TYR A 180 -6.57 -11.45 15.85
CA TYR A 180 -5.60 -10.70 16.66
C TYR A 180 -6.26 -9.85 17.74
N CYS A 181 -7.25 -9.04 17.37
CA CYS A 181 -7.96 -8.18 18.31
C CYS A 181 -8.71 -9.01 19.36
N ALA A 182 -9.50 -10.00 18.94
CA ALA A 182 -10.26 -10.86 19.84
C ALA A 182 -9.35 -11.57 20.85
N GLY A 183 -8.27 -12.19 20.40
CA GLY A 183 -7.32 -12.88 21.29
C GLY A 183 -6.60 -11.92 22.24
N THR A 184 -6.29 -10.70 21.79
CA THR A 184 -5.68 -9.67 22.64
C THR A 184 -6.64 -9.17 23.70
N ILE A 185 -7.91 -8.96 23.35
CA ILE A 185 -8.98 -8.55 24.28
C ILE A 185 -9.22 -9.64 25.32
N GLU A 186 -9.34 -10.90 24.92
CA GLU A 186 -9.49 -12.03 25.84
C GLU A 186 -8.34 -12.09 26.86
N LYS A 187 -7.10 -11.85 26.40
CA LYS A 187 -5.94 -11.79 27.28
C LYS A 187 -6.02 -10.61 28.26
N LYS A 188 -6.38 -9.42 27.78
CA LYS A 188 -6.53 -8.21 28.62
C LYS A 188 -7.60 -8.40 29.69
N LEU A 189 -8.75 -8.96 29.35
CA LEU A 189 -9.82 -9.25 30.33
C LEU A 189 -9.39 -10.19 31.47
N LEU A 190 -8.40 -11.04 31.24
CA LEU A 190 -7.88 -11.99 32.24
C LEU A 190 -6.74 -11.41 33.07
N GLU A 191 -5.89 -10.60 32.45
CA GLU A 191 -4.58 -10.22 33.00
C GLU A 191 -4.47 -8.75 33.42
N ASP A 192 -5.28 -7.88 32.83
CA ASP A 192 -5.17 -6.43 32.97
C ASP A 192 -6.23 -5.89 33.96
N PRO A 193 -5.80 -5.39 35.13
CA PRO A 193 -6.72 -4.86 36.15
C PRO A 193 -7.58 -3.70 35.69
N ASP A 194 -7.14 -2.95 34.66
CA ASP A 194 -7.90 -1.81 34.13
C ASP A 194 -9.22 -2.26 33.50
N TYR A 195 -9.31 -3.53 33.06
CA TYR A 195 -10.51 -4.14 32.49
C TYR A 195 -11.26 -5.06 33.47
N ALA A 196 -11.00 -4.96 34.78
CA ALA A 196 -11.72 -5.74 35.80
C ALA A 196 -13.21 -5.36 35.90
N SER A 197 -13.55 -4.14 35.52
CA SER A 197 -14.92 -3.65 35.33
C SER A 197 -14.97 -2.85 34.04
N LEU A 198 -15.89 -3.20 33.15
CA LEU A 198 -16.01 -2.56 31.85
C LEU A 198 -16.93 -1.35 31.92
N SER A 199 -16.60 -0.33 31.13
CA SER A 199 -17.47 0.78 30.75
C SER A 199 -18.48 0.35 29.68
N ASP A 200 -19.50 1.17 29.45
CA ASP A 200 -20.54 0.90 28.44
C ASP A 200 -19.94 0.69 27.03
N ASP A 201 -18.94 1.49 26.66
CA ASP A 201 -18.27 1.39 25.35
C ASP A 201 -17.44 0.10 25.24
N GLU A 202 -16.76 -0.31 26.31
CA GLU A 202 -16.00 -1.57 26.38
C GLU A 202 -16.93 -2.80 26.38
N GLU A 203 -18.10 -2.71 27.01
CA GLU A 203 -19.13 -3.76 26.95
C GLU A 203 -19.68 -3.94 25.53
N GLU A 204 -19.97 -2.84 24.82
CA GLU A 204 -20.39 -2.86 23.42
C GLU A 204 -19.32 -3.48 22.53
N ALA A 205 -18.06 -3.04 22.65
CA ALA A 205 -16.95 -3.59 21.91
C ALA A 205 -16.75 -5.10 22.19
N LEU A 206 -16.86 -5.53 23.45
CA LEU A 206 -16.75 -6.94 23.80
C LEU A 206 -17.90 -7.76 23.21
N ALA A 207 -19.12 -7.23 23.20
CA ALA A 207 -20.26 -7.89 22.56
C ALA A 207 -20.02 -8.10 21.06
N TYR A 208 -19.50 -7.08 20.36
CA TYR A 208 -19.12 -7.18 18.95
C TYR A 208 -18.16 -8.35 18.68
N PHE A 209 -17.09 -8.48 19.47
CA PHE A 209 -16.12 -9.57 19.29
C PHE A 209 -16.69 -10.94 19.67
N LYS A 210 -17.55 -11.03 20.69
CA LYS A 210 -18.18 -12.31 21.10
C LYS A 210 -19.19 -12.83 20.08
N GLU A 211 -20.02 -11.95 19.52
CA GLU A 211 -21.05 -12.34 18.53
C GLU A 211 -20.43 -12.86 17.23
N ARG A 212 -19.26 -12.34 16.86
CA ARG A 212 -18.54 -12.71 15.62
C ARG A 212 -17.49 -13.80 15.79
N ALA A 213 -17.08 -14.15 17.01
CA ALA A 213 -16.17 -15.27 17.26
C ALA A 213 -16.71 -16.63 16.75
N GLY A 214 -18.03 -16.77 16.59
CA GLY A 214 -18.67 -17.93 15.97
C GLY A 214 -18.98 -17.80 14.46
N ASN A 215 -18.80 -16.61 13.88
CA ASN A 215 -19.13 -16.25 12.50
C ASN A 215 -18.02 -15.34 11.94
N ALA A 216 -16.79 -15.85 11.89
CA ALA A 216 -15.66 -15.07 11.38
C ALA A 216 -16.05 -14.43 10.04
N PRO A 217 -15.86 -13.11 9.88
CA PRO A 217 -16.36 -12.41 8.70
C PRO A 217 -15.72 -12.96 7.41
N GLU A 218 -16.57 -13.17 6.40
CA GLU A 218 -16.17 -13.53 5.03
C GLU A 218 -15.65 -12.33 4.24
#